data_AF-A0A314LHQ3-F1
#
_entry.id   AF-A0A314LHQ3-F1
#
_cell.length_a   1.000
_cell.length_b   1.000
_cell.length_c   1.000
_cell.angle_alpha   90.00
_cell.angle_beta   90.00
_cell.angle_gamma   90.00
#
_symmetry.space_group_name_H-M   'P 1'
#
loop_
_entity.id
_entity.type
_entity.pdbx_description
1 polymer ?
#
loop_
_entity_poly.entity_id
_entity_poly.type
_entity_poly.pdbx_seq_one_letter_code
_entity_poly.pdbx_strand_id
1 'polypeptide(L)'
;MDQQKIQAITDWPPPKDIHALRAFLGLCNFYQRFVKNHSLIVVPLIELLKKVMPWDWGHRRAEAFNALKAAISSSHILALLDLAKPFEVQTDASDYAL
;
A
#
# COMPACT_ATOMS: atom_id res chain seq x y z
N MET A 1 -0.61 16.88 2.31
CA MET A 1 -0.78 15.78 1.34
C MET A 1 -1.49 14.64 2.04
N ASP A 2 -2.44 13.95 1.43
CA ASP A 2 -3.85 14.29 1.63
C ASP A 2 -4.46 13.22 2.54
N GLN A 3 -4.69 13.52 3.82
CA GLN A 3 -5.35 12.62 4.77
C GLN A 3 -6.64 12.03 4.18
N GLN A 4 -7.34 12.82 3.37
CA GLN A 4 -8.56 12.44 2.64
C GLN A 4 -8.34 11.32 1.61
N LYS A 5 -7.24 11.35 0.84
CA LYS A 5 -6.95 10.29 -0.14
C LYS A 5 -6.62 8.96 0.54
N ILE A 6 -6.00 9.04 1.72
CA ILE A 6 -5.67 7.85 2.49
C ILE A 6 -6.90 7.31 3.19
N GLN A 7 -7.71 8.17 3.81
CA GLN A 7 -9.04 7.76 4.29
C GLN A 7 -9.83 7.09 3.18
N ALA A 8 -9.85 7.64 1.97
CA ALA A 8 -10.51 7.00 0.83
C ALA A 8 -9.96 5.59 0.54
N ILE A 9 -8.64 5.37 0.65
CA ILE A 9 -8.02 4.03 0.50
C ILE A 9 -8.38 3.11 1.67
N THR A 10 -8.33 3.59 2.91
CA THR A 10 -8.60 2.80 4.11
C THR A 10 -10.07 2.38 4.18
N ASP A 11 -10.98 3.31 3.86
CA ASP A 11 -12.42 3.12 3.87
C ASP A 11 -12.95 2.47 2.58
N TRP A 12 -12.08 2.24 1.59
CA TRP A 12 -12.47 1.67 0.30
C TRP A 12 -13.16 0.31 0.51
N PRO A 13 -14.41 0.11 0.07
CA PRO A 13 -15.10 -1.15 0.28
C PRO A 13 -14.40 -2.29 -0.49
N PRO A 14 -14.52 -3.56 -0.05
CA PRO A 14 -14.00 -4.69 -0.83
C PRO A 14 -14.57 -4.64 -2.26
N PRO A 15 -13.72 -4.61 -3.30
CA PRO A 15 -14.19 -4.54 -4.67
C PRO A 15 -15.02 -5.78 -4.99
N LYS A 16 -16.07 -5.59 -5.78
CA LYS A 16 -17.01 -6.66 -6.18
C LYS A 16 -16.79 -7.11 -7.63
N ASP A 17 -15.99 -6.37 -8.38
CA ASP A 17 -15.69 -6.63 -9.78
C ASP A 17 -14.27 -6.16 -10.16
N ILE A 18 -13.87 -6.54 -11.38
CA ILE A 18 -12.58 -6.20 -11.97
C ILE A 18 -12.43 -4.67 -12.14
N HIS A 19 -13.52 -3.95 -12.40
CA HIS A 19 -13.49 -2.50 -12.61
C HIS A 19 -13.18 -1.74 -11.32
N ALA A 20 -13.83 -2.08 -10.22
CA ALA A 20 -13.57 -1.53 -8.89
C ALA A 20 -12.17 -1.88 -8.41
N LEU A 21 -11.69 -3.11 -8.68
CA LEU A 21 -10.32 -3.50 -8.35
C LEU A 21 -9.28 -2.69 -9.13
N ARG A 22 -9.51 -2.44 -10.43
CA ARG A 22 -8.63 -1.57 -11.23
C ARG A 22 -8.63 -0.13 -10.73
N ALA A 23 -9.79 0.42 -10.38
CA ALA A 23 -9.89 1.76 -9.83
C ALA A 23 -9.09 1.89 -8.53
N PHE A 24 -9.25 0.92 -7.63
CA PHE A 24 -8.49 0.85 -6.39
C PHE A 24 -6.98 0.75 -6.62
N LEU A 25 -6.53 -0.19 -7.44
CA LEU A 25 -5.10 -0.35 -7.73
C LEU A 25 -4.50 0.87 -8.44
N GLY A 26 -5.28 1.55 -9.29
CA GLY A 26 -4.87 2.82 -9.91
C GLY A 26 -4.59 3.91 -8.87
N LEU A 27 -5.44 4.00 -7.84
CA LEU A 27 -5.23 4.93 -6.72
C LEU A 27 -4.01 4.52 -5.87
N CYS A 28 -3.88 3.23 -5.55
CA CYS A 28 -2.76 2.70 -4.75
C CYS A 28 -1.40 2.86 -5.45
N ASN A 29 -1.36 2.84 -6.78
CA ASN A 29 -0.13 2.96 -7.57
C ASN A 29 0.63 4.26 -7.27
N PHE A 30 -0.07 5.35 -6.92
CA PHE A 30 0.58 6.61 -6.51
C PHE A 30 1.44 6.44 -5.24
N TYR A 31 1.01 5.56 -4.34
CA TYR A 31 1.61 5.32 -3.04
C TYR A 31 2.60 4.14 -3.03
N GLN A 32 2.70 3.38 -4.13
CA GLN A 32 3.56 2.22 -4.25
C GLN A 32 5.01 2.48 -3.81
N ARG A 33 5.57 3.65 -4.17
CA ARG A 33 6.97 3.99 -3.86
C ARG A 33 7.27 4.06 -2.36
N PHE A 34 6.25 4.25 -1.54
CA PHE A 34 6.40 4.40 -0.09
C PHE A 34 6.08 3.08 0.65
N VAL A 35 5.52 2.08 -0.05
CA VAL A 35 5.11 0.80 0.53
C VAL A 35 6.20 -0.25 0.31
N LYS A 36 6.84 -0.69 1.39
CA LYS A 36 7.80 -1.81 1.34
C LYS A 36 7.08 -3.09 0.90
N ASN A 37 7.69 -3.86 0.01
CA ASN A 37 7.16 -5.10 -0.53
C ASN A 37 5.80 -4.99 -1.25
N HIS A 38 5.43 -3.79 -1.73
CA HIS A 38 4.17 -3.56 -2.46
C HIS A 38 3.88 -4.63 -3.51
N SER A 39 4.86 -4.95 -4.36
CA SER A 39 4.73 -5.93 -5.44
C SER A 39 4.25 -7.29 -4.95
N LEU A 40 4.74 -7.76 -3.80
CA LEU A 40 4.34 -9.07 -3.24
C LEU A 40 2.89 -9.06 -2.75
N ILE A 41 2.44 -7.94 -2.18
CA ILE A 41 1.08 -7.77 -1.67
C ILE A 41 0.08 -7.69 -2.82
N VAL A 42 0.41 -7.01 -3.92
CA VAL A 42 -0.52 -6.82 -5.04
C VAL A 42 -0.59 -7.99 -6.00
N VAL A 43 0.36 -8.93 -5.99
CA VAL A 43 0.34 -10.14 -6.85
C VAL A 43 -1.04 -10.84 -6.88
N PRO A 44 -1.62 -11.27 -5.74
CA PRO A 44 -2.92 -11.94 -5.74
C PRO A 44 -4.06 -11.05 -6.26
N LEU A 45 -3.95 -9.73 -6.16
CA LEU A 45 -4.92 -8.76 -6.71
C LEU A 45 -4.75 -8.59 -8.23
N ILE A 46 -3.52 -8.56 -8.73
CA ILE A 46 -3.24 -8.47 -10.17
C ILE A 46 -3.63 -9.76 -10.89
N GLU A 47 -3.52 -10.92 -10.23
CA GLU A 47 -3.99 -12.20 -10.78
C GLU A 47 -5.49 -12.19 -11.09
N LEU A 48 -6.30 -11.51 -10.27
CA LEU A 48 -7.74 -11.30 -10.51
C LEU A 48 -8.03 -10.40 -11.73
N LEU A 49 -7.06 -9.62 -12.21
CA LEU A 49 -7.21 -8.77 -13.38
C LEU A 49 -6.88 -9.49 -14.70
N LYS A 50 -6.36 -10.72 -14.65
CA LYS A 50 -6.02 -11.50 -15.83
C LYS A 50 -7.29 -11.98 -16.54
N LYS A 51 -7.37 -11.80 -17.86
CA LYS A 51 -8.53 -12.13 -18.72
C LYS A 51 -9.05 -13.57 -18.59
N VAL A 52 -8.21 -14.50 -18.13
CA VAL A 52 -8.51 -15.94 -18.09
C VAL A 52 -9.08 -16.37 -16.73
N MET A 53 -8.98 -15.53 -15.70
CA MET A 53 -9.39 -15.89 -14.35
C MET A 53 -10.83 -15.46 -14.07
N PRO A 54 -11.71 -16.36 -13.58
CA PRO A 54 -13.01 -15.97 -13.07
C PRO A 54 -12.84 -15.09 -11.82
N TRP A 55 -13.80 -14.20 -11.58
CA TRP A 55 -13.80 -13.36 -10.39
C TRP A 55 -14.02 -14.22 -9.13
N ASP A 56 -12.95 -14.40 -8.36
CA ASP A 56 -12.94 -15.12 -7.09
C ASP A 56 -12.18 -14.28 -6.05
N TRP A 57 -12.91 -13.51 -5.24
CA TRP A 57 -12.31 -12.66 -4.21
C TRP A 57 -11.63 -13.49 -3.12
N GLY A 58 -12.29 -14.52 -2.58
CA GLY A 58 -11.73 -15.44 -1.59
C GLY A 58 -11.05 -14.79 -0.37
N HIS A 59 -10.44 -15.61 0.48
CA HIS A 59 -9.73 -15.13 1.67
C HIS A 59 -8.39 -14.47 1.29
N ARG A 60 -7.63 -15.12 0.41
CA ARG A 60 -6.28 -14.70 0.02
C ARG A 60 -6.22 -13.29 -0.57
N ARG A 61 -7.22 -12.88 -1.37
CA ARG A 61 -7.24 -11.52 -1.94
C ARG A 61 -7.82 -10.50 -0.96
N ALA A 62 -8.72 -10.90 -0.06
CA ALA A 62 -9.15 -10.05 1.05
C ALA A 62 -7.98 -9.71 1.99
N GLU A 63 -7.15 -10.70 2.34
CA GLU A 63 -5.93 -10.49 3.12
C GLU A 63 -4.96 -9.54 2.42
N ALA A 64 -4.70 -9.77 1.12
CA ALA A 64 -3.84 -8.90 0.32
C ALA A 64 -4.37 -7.47 0.23
N PHE A 65 -5.69 -7.30 0.07
CA PHE A 65 -6.34 -5.99 0.03
C PHE A 65 -6.19 -5.24 1.36
N ASN A 66 -6.43 -5.92 2.48
CA ASN A 66 -6.27 -5.32 3.81
C ASN A 66 -4.80 -5.02 4.13
N ALA A 67 -3.88 -5.92 3.75
CA ALA A 67 -2.45 -5.71 3.90
C ALA A 67 -1.98 -4.49 3.10
N LEU A 68 -2.49 -4.29 1.88
CA LEU A 68 -2.15 -3.12 1.07
C LEU A 68 -2.62 -1.82 1.71
N LYS A 69 -3.86 -1.77 2.22
CA LYS A 69 -4.38 -0.62 2.96
C LYS A 69 -3.53 -0.28 4.19
N ALA A 70 -3.22 -1.30 5.00
CA ALA A 70 -2.40 -1.13 6.20
C ALA A 70 -1.01 -0.62 5.86
N ALA A 71 -0.41 -1.15 4.79
CA ALA A 71 0.92 -0.76 4.35
C ALA A 71 0.94 0.68 3.82
N ILE A 72 -0.07 1.12 3.05
CA ILE A 72 -0.20 2.51 2.59
C ILE A 72 -0.41 3.47 3.77
N SER A 73 -1.26 3.09 4.74
CA SER A 73 -1.51 3.91 5.93
C SER A 73 -0.25 4.08 6.78
N SER A 74 0.47 2.99 7.06
CA SER A 74 1.73 3.01 7.83
C SER A 74 2.82 3.81 7.12
N SER A 75 2.96 3.57 5.82
CA SER A 75 3.90 4.27 4.96
C SER A 75 3.68 5.79 4.94
N HIS A 76 2.43 6.24 4.92
CA HIS A 76 2.15 7.67 4.98
C HIS A 76 2.45 8.27 6.34
N ILE A 77 2.24 7.54 7.44
CA ILE A 77 2.67 8.00 8.76
C ILE A 77 4.20 8.25 8.76
N LEU A 78 4.98 7.42 8.05
CA LEU A 78 6.41 7.63 7.85
C LEU A 78 6.70 8.85 6.95
N ALA A 79 5.87 9.10 5.91
CA ALA A 79 6.04 10.26 5.02
C ALA A 79 5.55 11.59 5.63
N LEU A 80 4.61 11.54 6.58
CA LEU A 80 4.05 12.69 7.31
C LEU A 80 4.86 13.09 8.54
N LEU A 81 5.93 12.36 8.88
CA LEU A 81 6.80 12.69 9.99
C LEU A 81 7.08 14.20 10.00
N ASP A 82 6.67 14.81 11.11
CA ASP A 82 6.38 16.23 11.25
C ASP A 82 7.63 17.08 10.99
N LEU A 83 7.66 17.78 9.85
CA LEU A 83 8.78 18.66 9.45
C LEU A 83 9.02 19.82 10.44
N ALA A 84 8.09 20.07 11.37
CA ALA A 84 8.23 21.06 12.42
C ALA A 84 8.90 20.53 13.71
N LYS A 85 9.16 19.21 13.81
CA LYS A 85 9.83 18.60 14.96
C LYS A 85 11.28 18.23 14.62
N PRO A 86 12.20 18.32 15.60
CA PRO A 86 13.56 17.83 15.39
C PRO A 86 13.52 16.32 15.11
N PHE A 87 14.12 15.94 13.98
CA PHE A 87 14.25 14.54 13.59
C PHE A 87 15.42 13.92 14.34
N GLU A 88 15.20 12.76 14.96
CA GLU A 88 16.26 11.96 15.55
C GLU A 88 16.80 11.00 14.50
N VAL A 89 18.00 11.28 13.99
CA VAL A 89 18.72 10.39 13.06
C VAL A 89 19.50 9.38 13.88
N GLN A 90 19.01 8.15 13.93
CA GLN A 90 19.76 7.02 14.49
C GLN A 90 20.78 6.57 13.44
N THR A 91 22.03 6.95 13.65
CA THR A 91 23.17 6.52 12.83
C THR A 91 23.84 5.33 13.52
N ASP A 92 23.78 4.14 12.92
CA ASP A 92 24.62 3.01 13.32
C ASP A 92 25.95 3.14 12.57
N ALA A 93 26.97 3.63 13.27
CA ALA A 93 28.33 3.72 12.74
C ALA A 93 29.08 2.42 13.07
N SER A 94 29.33 1.60 12.05
CA SER A 94 30.32 0.53 12.12
C SER A 94 31.71 1.14 12.22
N ASP A 95 32.49 0.70 13.20
CA ASP A 95 33.77 1.25 13.68
C ASP A 95 34.96 1.06 12.71
N TYR A 96 34.79 1.30 11.41
CA TYR A 96 35.90 1.23 10.45
C TYR A 96 35.83 2.34 9.40
N ALA A 97 36.68 3.35 9.59
CA ALA A 97 37.12 4.27 8.57
C ALA A 97 38.62 4.05 8.34
N LEU A 98 39.01 3.80 7.09
CA LEU A 98 40.39 3.91 6.59
C LEU A 98 40.49 5.14 5.70
#